data_AF-X1A4H5-F1
#
_entry.id   AF-X1A4H5-F1
#
_cell.length_a   1.000
_cell.length_b   1.000
_cell.length_c   1.000
_cell.angle_alpha   90.00
_cell.angle_beta   90.00
_cell.angle_gamma   90.00
#
_symmetry.space_group_name_H-M   'P 1'
#
loop_
_entity.id
_entity.type
_entity.pdbx_description
1 polymer ?
#
loop_
_entity_poly.entity_id
_entity_poly.type
_entity_poly.pdbx_seq_one_letter_code
_entity_poly.pdbx_strand_id
1 'polypeptide(L)' 'MKYLIIGASAAGLAAAETLHKIYPTGQITILEKERTQLYSRILLPYLLS' A
#
# COMPACT_ATOMS: atom_id res chain seq x y z
N MET A 1 -13.12 -6.66 11.89
CA MET A 1 -13.17 -7.16 10.49
C MET A 1 -11.74 -7.40 10.01
N LYS A 2 -11.52 -8.34 9.09
CA LYS A 2 -10.20 -8.61 8.51
C LYS A 2 -10.22 -8.28 7.01
N TYR A 3 -9.29 -7.47 6.55
CA TYR A 3 -9.17 -7.04 5.15
C TYR A 3 -7.85 -7.54 4.56
N LEU A 4 -7.91 -8.05 3.33
CA LEU A 4 -6.76 -8.43 2.54
C LEU A 4 -6.69 -7.55 1.30
N ILE A 5 -5.57 -6.86 1.11
CA ILE A 5 -5.28 -6.05 -0.07
C ILE A 5 -4.12 -6.72 -0.82
N ILE A 6 -4.29 -6.93 -2.12
CA ILE A 6 -3.25 -7.49 -3.00
C ILE A 6 -2.71 -6.36 -3.87
N GLY A 7 -1.44 -6.02 -3.68
CA GLY A 7 -0.74 -4.89 -4.26
C GLY A 7 -0.59 -3.74 -3.26
N ALA A 8 0.65 -3.32 -3.01
CA ALA A 8 1.02 -2.19 -2.16
C ALA A 8 1.48 -0.98 -3.00
N SER A 9 0.85 -0.79 -4.17
CA SER A 9 0.99 0.43 -4.97
C SER A 9 0.17 1.58 -4.39
N ALA A 10 0.14 2.73 -5.08
CA ALA A 10 -0.65 3.89 -4.69
C ALA A 10 -2.12 3.54 -4.35
N ALA A 11 -2.77 2.69 -5.15
CA ALA A 11 -4.17 2.31 -4.93
C ALA A 11 -4.35 1.45 -3.68
N GLY A 12 -3.48 0.45 -3.48
CA GLY A 12 -3.57 -0.44 -2.32
C GLY A 12 -3.29 0.28 -1.00
N LEU A 13 -2.32 1.21 -1.00
CA LEU A 13 -2.03 2.04 0.17
C LEU A 13 -3.16 3.02 0.48
N ALA A 14 -3.73 3.66 -0.54
CA ALA A 14 -4.88 4.56 -0.36
C ALA A 14 -6.11 3.80 0.19
N ALA A 15 -6.36 2.58 -0.29
CA ALA A 15 -7.42 1.72 0.24
C ALA A 15 -7.16 1.34 1.70
N ALA A 16 -5.93 0.94 2.05
CA ALA A 16 -5.57 0.61 3.42
C ALA A 16 -5.75 1.80 4.38
N GLU A 17 -5.28 2.99 3.97
CA GLU A 17 -5.43 4.21 4.76
C GLU A 17 -6.90 4.57 4.98
N THR A 18 -7.72 4.48 3.93
CA THR A 18 -9.16 4.74 4.00
C THR A 18 -9.86 3.73 4.92
N LEU A 19 -9.54 2.44 4.80
CA LEU A 19 -10.08 1.40 5.67
C LEU A 19 -9.66 1.61 7.12
N HIS A 20 -8.43 2.03 7.39
CA HIS A 20 -7.97 2.31 8.74
C HIS A 20 -8.74 3.47 9.39
N LYS A 21 -9.06 4.52 8.61
CA LYS A 21 -9.86 5.66 9.08
C LYS A 21 -11.30 5.26 9.41
N ILE A 22 -11.94 4.44 8.58
CA ILE A 22 -13.35 4.04 8.75
C ILE A 22 -13.48 2.91 9.79
N TYR A 23 -12.49 2.02 9.86
CA TYR A 23 -12.47 0.84 10.74
C TYR A 23 -11.16 0.78 11.54
N PRO A 24 -10.99 1.62 12.57
CA PRO A 24 -9.72 1.73 13.32
C PRO A 24 -9.32 0.46 14.07
N THR A 25 -10.28 -0.40 14.43
CA THR A 25 -10.04 -1.71 15.05
C THR A 25 -9.97 -2.86 14.03
N GLY A 26 -10.08 -2.56 12.74
CA GLY A 26 -9.96 -3.52 11.65
C GLY A 26 -8.52 -3.97 11.46
N GLN A 27 -8.33 -5.26 11.21
CA GLN A 27 -7.01 -5.80 10.85
C GLN A 27 -6.85 -5.73 9.33
N ILE A 28 -5.81 -5.07 8.85
CA ILE A 28 -5.52 -4.91 7.42
C ILE A 28 -4.20 -5.61 7.11
N THR A 29 -4.24 -6.57 6.19
CA THR A 29 -3.04 -7.24 5.66
C THR A 29 -2.86 -6.82 4.20
N ILE A 30 -1.66 -6.33 3.85
CA ILE A 30 -1.31 -5.96 2.49
C ILE A 30 -0.25 -6.93 2.00
N LEU A 31 -0.49 -7.57 0.85
CA LEU A 31 0.48 -8.43 0.19
C LEU A 31 1.06 -7.72 -1.03
N GLU A 32 2.37 -7.74 -1.15
CA GLU A 32 3.10 -7.23 -2.31
C GLU A 32 4.07 -8.29 -2.80
N LYS A 33 4.20 -8.40 -4.13
CA LYS A 33 5.13 -9.33 -4.76
C LYS A 33 6.55 -8.80 -4.73
N GLU A 34 6.71 -7.48 -4.88
CA GLU A 34 8.01 -6.83 -4.79
C GLU A 34 8.59 -6.99 -3.39
N ARG A 35 9.86 -7.43 -3.31
CA ARG A 35 10.59 -7.62 -2.04
C ARG A 35 11.31 -6.36 -1.56
N THR A 36 11.11 -5.25 -2.25
CA THR A 36 11.71 -3.96 -1.92
C THR A 36 10.84 -3.21 -0.91
N GLN A 37 11.43 -2.26 -0.20
CA GLN A 37 10.66 -1.30 0.58
C GLN A 37 9.70 -0.55 -0.34
N LEU A 38 8.52 -0.17 0.17
CA LEU A 38 7.56 0.65 -0.56
C LEU A 38 8.22 1.96 -1.02
N TYR A 39 7.98 2.30 -2.29
CA TYR A 39 8.57 3.47 -2.92
C TYR A 39 7.58 4.08 -3.92
N SER A 40 7.79 5.36 -4.21
CA SER A 40 7.02 6.03 -5.26
C SER A 40 7.61 5.70 -6.62
N ARG A 41 6.97 4.77 -7.35
CA ARG A 41 7.39 4.38 -8.70
C ARG A 41 7.49 5.55 -9.68
N ILE A 42 6.65 6.57 -9.51
CA ILE A 42 6.66 7.78 -10.35
C ILE A 42 7.90 8.65 -10.12
N LEU A 43 8.64 8.45 -9.02
CA LEU A 43 9.86 9.20 -8.74
C LEU A 43 11.12 8.54 -9.29
N LEU A 44 11.04 7.30 -9.81
CA LEU A 44 12.19 6.60 -10.39
C LEU A 44 12.93 7.40 -11.47
N PRO A 45 12.27 8.17 -12.37
CA PRO A 45 12.99 8.96 -13.37
C PRO A 45 13.96 9.98 -12.78
N TYR A 46 13.63 10.57 -11.62
CA TYR A 46 14.49 11.54 -10.93
C TYR A 46 15.63 10.87 -10.15
N LEU A 47 15.52 9.57 -9.85
CA LEU A 47 16.58 8.81 -9.18
C LEU A 47 17.63 8.30 -10.17
N LEU A 48 17.21 7.99 -11.40
CA LEU A 48 18.04 7.39 -12.44
C LEU A 48 18.66 8.43 -13.39
N SER A 49 18.22 9.69 -13.31
CA SER A 49 18.78 10.84 -14.03
C SER A 49 20.06 11.33 -13.38
#